data_AF-A0A7K0M4G7-F1
#
_entry.id   AF-A0A7K0M4G7-F1
#
_cell.length_a   1.000
_cell.length_b   1.000
_cell.length_c   1.000
_cell.angle_alpha   90.00
_cell.angle_beta   90.00
_cell.angle_gamma   90.00
#
_symmetry.space_group_name_H-M   'P 1'
#
loop_
_entity.id
_entity.type
_entity.pdbx_description
1 polymer ?
#
loop_
_entity_poly.entity_id
_entity_poly.type
_entity_poly.pdbx_seq_one_letter_code
_entity_poly.pdbx_strand_id
1 'polypeptide(L)'
;MARADESEPKKRRSTSTSEFGVGKREGHDSTDFYARFAAPQVSDEDQVSDDDSLRAIDQIFVGSAAKMSQVADGSVALVVTSPPYFAGKAYETELQADHVPAT
;
A
#
# COMPACT_ATOMS: atom_id res chain seq x y z
N MET A 1 13.39 -23.25 -47.81
CA MET A 1 13.00 -21.95 -47.21
C MET A 1 12.68 -22.23 -45.74
N ALA A 2 13.67 -22.09 -44.86
CA ALA A 2 13.50 -22.39 -43.43
C ALA A 2 12.89 -21.16 -42.74
N ARG A 3 11.83 -21.37 -41.94
CA ARG A 3 11.23 -20.31 -41.12
C ARG A 3 12.10 -20.08 -39.89
N ALA A 4 12.45 -18.82 -39.65
CA ALA A 4 13.18 -18.40 -38.47
C ALA A 4 12.30 -18.59 -37.23
N ASP A 5 12.91 -19.15 -36.19
CA ASP A 5 12.39 -19.31 -34.83
C ASP A 5 12.24 -17.91 -34.20
N GLU A 6 11.01 -17.46 -34.00
CA GLU A 6 10.71 -16.24 -33.26
C GLU A 6 10.85 -16.53 -31.77
N SER A 7 12.07 -16.37 -31.24
CA SER A 7 12.30 -16.45 -29.80
C SER A 7 11.59 -15.29 -29.10
N GLU A 8 10.58 -15.60 -28.29
CA GLU A 8 9.90 -14.70 -27.35
C GLU A 8 10.90 -13.74 -26.64
N PRO A 9 10.60 -12.43 -26.53
CA PRO A 9 11.50 -11.49 -25.88
C PRO A 9 11.75 -11.89 -24.43
N LYS A 10 13.01 -12.19 -24.13
CA LYS A 10 13.49 -12.60 -22.79
C LYS A 10 13.05 -11.55 -21.76
N LYS A 11 12.06 -11.88 -20.93
CA LYS A 11 11.55 -11.02 -19.85
C LYS A 11 12.75 -10.52 -19.02
N ARG A 12 12.96 -9.20 -18.95
CA ARG A 12 14.03 -8.61 -18.11
C ARG A 12 13.82 -9.11 -16.68
N ARG A 13 14.85 -9.73 -16.07
CA ARG A 13 14.79 -10.16 -14.67
C ARG A 13 14.41 -8.95 -13.82
N SER A 14 13.27 -9.04 -13.14
CA SER A 14 12.95 -8.14 -12.03
C SER A 14 14.00 -8.37 -10.95
N THR A 15 14.41 -7.29 -10.33
CA THR A 15 15.33 -7.30 -9.20
C THR A 15 14.48 -7.27 -7.93
N SER A 16 14.91 -7.94 -6.87
CA SER A 16 14.17 -7.90 -5.61
C SER A 16 14.43 -6.59 -4.87
N THR A 17 13.55 -6.22 -3.96
CA THR A 17 13.78 -5.10 -3.05
C THR A 17 14.97 -5.44 -2.13
N SER A 18 16.05 -4.66 -2.22
CA SER A 18 17.23 -4.81 -1.34
C SER A 18 16.94 -4.32 0.08
N GLU A 19 17.61 -4.85 1.10
CA GLU A 19 17.52 -4.36 2.49
C GLU A 19 18.26 -3.02 2.72
N PHE A 20 19.23 -2.70 1.86
CA PHE A 20 19.99 -1.44 1.87
C PHE A 20 20.07 -0.79 0.48
N GLY A 21 20.43 0.49 0.42
CA GLY A 21 20.38 1.34 -0.78
C GLY A 21 20.81 0.67 -2.09
N VAL A 22 20.13 1.02 -3.19
CA VAL A 22 20.41 0.51 -4.54
C VAL A 22 20.79 1.67 -5.46
N GLY A 23 21.85 1.49 -6.25
CA GLY A 23 22.35 2.52 -7.17
C GLY A 23 21.65 2.55 -8.53
N LYS A 24 20.73 1.63 -8.82
CA LYS A 24 20.09 1.48 -10.14
C LYS A 24 18.56 1.55 -10.04
N ARG A 25 17.94 2.17 -11.05
CA ARG A 25 16.49 2.19 -11.25
C ARG A 25 16.07 0.83 -11.80
N GLU A 26 15.62 -0.01 -10.90
CA GLU A 26 15.39 -1.42 -11.13
C GLU A 26 13.94 -1.70 -10.69
N GLY A 27 13.20 -2.47 -11.50
CA GLY A 27 11.83 -2.82 -11.16
C GLY A 27 11.85 -3.76 -9.97
N HIS A 28 11.52 -3.25 -8.79
CA HIS A 28 11.57 -4.02 -7.55
C HIS A 28 10.32 -4.87 -7.40
N ASP A 29 10.52 -6.19 -7.30
CA ASP A 29 9.48 -7.07 -6.82
C ASP A 29 9.23 -6.79 -5.32
N SER A 30 7.99 -6.42 -4.98
CA SER A 30 7.55 -6.12 -3.61
C SER A 30 6.73 -7.24 -2.98
N THR A 31 6.66 -8.42 -3.61
CA THR A 31 5.88 -9.57 -3.13
C THR A 31 6.23 -9.91 -1.68
N ASP A 32 7.51 -10.05 -1.34
CA ASP A 32 7.97 -10.38 0.03
C ASP A 32 7.67 -9.28 1.07
N PHE A 33 7.49 -8.04 0.62
CA PHE A 33 7.06 -6.95 1.50
C PHE A 33 5.57 -7.09 1.84
N TYR A 34 4.73 -7.28 0.83
CA TYR A 34 3.28 -7.40 1.02
C TYR A 34 2.86 -8.74 1.64
N ALA A 35 3.62 -9.81 1.45
CA ALA A 35 3.36 -11.12 2.05
C ALA A 35 3.41 -11.11 3.60
N ARG A 36 3.94 -10.05 4.22
CA ARG A 36 3.97 -9.88 5.68
C ARG A 36 2.62 -9.50 6.28
N PHE A 37 1.68 -9.03 5.45
CA PHE A 37 0.38 -8.56 5.89
C PHE A 37 -0.69 -9.60 5.59
N ALA A 38 -1.62 -9.81 6.53
CA ALA A 38 -2.83 -10.56 6.25
C ALA A 38 -3.68 -9.79 5.23
N ALA A 39 -4.14 -10.47 4.19
CA ALA A 39 -5.06 -9.86 3.23
C ALA A 39 -6.36 -9.45 3.95
N PRO A 40 -6.87 -8.23 3.72
CA PRO A 40 -8.14 -7.81 4.29
C PRO A 40 -9.28 -8.64 3.71
N GLN A 41 -10.40 -8.72 4.44
CA GLN A 41 -11.63 -9.28 3.89
C GLN A 41 -12.23 -8.28 2.88
N VAL A 42 -12.19 -8.70 1.62
CA VAL A 42 -12.84 -8.18 0.42
C VAL A 42 -14.37 -8.26 0.48
N SER A 43 -15.15 -7.18 0.53
CA SER A 43 -16.58 -7.29 0.23
C SER A 43 -16.82 -7.08 -1.29
N ASP A 44 -17.87 -7.70 -1.85
CA ASP A 44 -18.17 -7.64 -3.29
C ASP A 44 -19.08 -6.44 -3.64
N GLU A 45 -19.49 -5.66 -2.64
CA GLU A 45 -20.29 -4.45 -2.81
C GLU A 45 -19.53 -3.37 -3.58
N ASP A 46 -20.14 -2.87 -4.65
CA ASP A 46 -19.55 -1.90 -5.58
C ASP A 46 -20.27 -0.53 -5.59
N GLN A 47 -21.19 -0.33 -4.64
CA GLN A 47 -21.97 0.91 -4.52
C GLN A 47 -21.51 1.74 -3.33
N VAL A 48 -21.50 3.06 -3.52
CA VAL A 48 -21.32 4.05 -2.45
C VAL A 48 -22.70 4.54 -2.04
N SER A 49 -22.94 4.70 -0.74
CA SER A 49 -24.20 5.21 -0.21
C SER A 49 -24.51 6.62 -0.72
N ASP A 50 -25.73 6.81 -1.20
CA ASP A 50 -26.26 8.12 -1.64
C ASP A 50 -26.93 8.91 -0.49
N ASP A 51 -26.82 8.43 0.76
CA ASP A 51 -27.38 9.13 1.92
C ASP A 51 -26.56 10.38 2.25
N ASP A 52 -27.10 11.54 1.89
CA ASP A 52 -26.50 12.85 2.15
C ASP A 52 -26.22 13.11 3.65
N SER A 53 -26.92 12.44 4.57
CA SER A 53 -26.70 12.60 6.01
C SER A 53 -25.36 12.04 6.49
N LEU A 54 -24.72 11.16 5.70
CA LEU A 54 -23.40 10.59 5.98
C LEU A 54 -22.25 11.54 5.61
N ARG A 55 -22.53 12.65 4.90
CA ARG A 55 -21.50 13.56 4.42
C ARG A 55 -20.98 14.46 5.54
N ALA A 56 -19.66 14.43 5.73
CA ALA A 56 -18.93 15.37 6.57
C ALA A 56 -18.11 16.35 5.71
N ILE A 57 -18.74 17.45 5.28
CA ILE A 57 -18.10 18.46 4.43
C ILE A 57 -17.33 19.46 5.31
N ASP A 58 -16.10 19.80 4.90
CA ASP A 58 -15.22 20.76 5.58
C ASP A 58 -14.95 20.46 7.07
N GLN A 59 -14.92 19.17 7.43
CA GLN A 59 -14.65 18.71 8.78
C GLN A 59 -13.26 18.07 8.91
N ILE A 60 -12.60 18.30 10.05
CA ILE A 60 -11.33 17.68 10.41
C ILE A 60 -11.57 16.80 11.63
N PHE A 61 -11.25 15.52 11.50
CA PHE A 61 -11.32 14.55 12.59
C PHE A 61 -9.91 14.20 13.08
N VAL A 62 -9.63 14.46 14.36
CA VAL A 62 -8.39 14.05 15.01
C VAL A 62 -8.57 12.65 15.58
N GLY A 63 -7.73 11.70 15.15
CA GLY A 63 -7.81 10.32 15.61
C GLY A 63 -6.80 9.41 14.92
N SER A 64 -6.78 8.14 15.34
CA SER A 64 -5.98 7.11 14.69
C SER A 64 -6.71 6.55 13.48
N ALA A 65 -6.01 6.36 12.36
CA ALA A 65 -6.55 5.67 11.19
C ALA A 65 -6.90 4.20 11.46
N ALA A 66 -6.43 3.62 12.58
CA ALA A 66 -6.86 2.30 13.04
C ALA A 66 -8.28 2.28 13.62
N LYS A 67 -8.86 3.45 13.94
CA LYS A 67 -10.23 3.59 14.48
C LYS A 67 -10.90 4.85 13.95
N MET A 68 -11.63 4.71 12.85
CA MET A 68 -12.29 5.80 12.13
C MET A 68 -13.82 5.75 12.27
N SER A 69 -14.35 5.75 13.50
CA SER A 69 -15.80 5.64 13.75
C SER A 69 -16.65 6.80 13.22
N GLN A 70 -16.01 7.87 12.75
CA GLN A 70 -16.66 9.02 12.12
C GLN A 70 -16.99 8.78 10.65
N VAL A 71 -16.38 7.76 10.03
CA VAL A 71 -16.62 7.38 8.63
C VAL A 71 -17.60 6.21 8.63
N ALA A 72 -18.78 6.41 8.03
CA ALA A 72 -19.77 5.37 7.91
C ALA A 72 -19.36 4.32 6.86
N ASP A 73 -19.81 3.08 7.04
CA ASP A 73 -19.58 2.01 6.07
C ASP A 73 -20.18 2.37 4.70
N GLY A 74 -19.49 2.00 3.61
CA GLY A 74 -19.95 2.23 2.24
C GLY A 74 -20.09 3.72 1.85
N SER A 75 -19.51 4.66 2.59
CA SER A 75 -19.65 6.11 2.33
C SER A 75 -18.47 6.76 1.60
N VAL A 76 -17.44 5.98 1.25
CA VAL A 76 -16.18 6.50 0.71
C VAL A 76 -15.99 6.06 -0.74
N ALA A 77 -16.00 7.03 -1.66
CA ALA A 77 -15.71 6.78 -3.08
C ALA A 77 -14.23 6.90 -3.44
N LEU A 78 -13.46 7.73 -2.72
CA LEU A 78 -12.04 7.98 -2.96
C LEU A 78 -11.30 8.20 -1.65
N VAL A 79 -10.14 7.56 -1.51
CA VAL A 79 -9.20 7.77 -0.41
C VAL A 79 -7.89 8.30 -0.98
N VAL A 80 -7.41 9.41 -0.42
CA VAL A 80 -6.04 9.88 -0.63
C VAL A 80 -5.28 9.73 0.67
N THR A 81 -4.17 9.00 0.65
CA THR A 81 -3.40 8.71 1.86
C THR A 81 -1.90 8.75 1.57
N SER A 82 -1.14 9.24 2.53
CA SER A 82 0.32 9.23 2.55
C SER A 82 0.79 8.60 3.87
N PRO A 83 0.51 7.30 4.08
CA PRO A 83 0.91 6.64 5.32
C PRO A 83 2.45 6.64 5.41
N PRO A 84 3.02 6.56 6.63
CA PRO A 84 4.47 6.46 6.77
C PRO A 84 4.98 5.21 6.04
N TYR A 85 5.85 5.42 5.05
CA TYR A 85 6.43 4.34 4.28
C TYR A 85 7.54 3.68 5.09
N PHE A 86 7.21 2.60 5.78
CA PHE A 86 8.20 1.66 6.29
C PHE A 86 8.52 0.68 5.16
N ALA A 87 9.61 0.93 4.42
CA ALA A 87 10.08 0.05 3.35
C ALA A 87 10.73 -1.24 3.89
N GLY A 88 10.78 -1.43 5.21
CA GLY A 88 11.38 -2.58 5.85
C GLY A 88 12.90 -2.61 5.68
N LYS A 89 13.51 -1.42 5.60
CA LYS A 89 14.96 -1.27 5.52
C LYS A 89 15.54 -1.42 6.92
N ALA A 90 16.74 -1.96 7.04
CA ALA A 90 17.31 -2.25 8.36
C ALA A 90 17.47 -1.00 9.27
N TYR A 91 17.65 0.18 8.69
CA TYR A 91 17.69 1.45 9.44
C TYR A 91 16.33 1.87 10.02
N GLU A 92 15.22 1.35 9.50
CA GLU A 92 13.87 1.60 10.03
C GLU A 92 13.56 0.70 11.23
N THR A 93 14.21 -0.46 11.33
CA THR A 93 14.11 -1.39 12.47
C THR A 93 14.77 -0.80 13.73
N GLU A 94 15.84 -0.02 13.57
CA GLU A 94 16.48 0.70 14.68
C GLU A 94 15.59 1.85 15.20
N LEU A 95 14.79 2.49 14.32
CA LEU A 95 13.86 3.56 14.70
C LEU A 95 12.69 3.07 15.57
N GLN A 96 12.30 1.79 15.46
CA GLN A 96 11.30 1.18 16.33
C GLN A 96 11.71 1.12 17.81
N ALA A 97 13.01 1.14 18.11
CA ALA A 97 13.50 1.06 19.48
C ALA A 97 13.33 2.37 20.27
N ASP A 98 13.34 3.53 19.57
CA ASP A 98 13.43 4.84 20.24
C ASP A 98 12.22 5.78 20.02
N HIS A 99 11.28 5.48 19.11
CA HIS A 99 10.09 6.32 18.98
C HIS A 99 8.83 5.60 18.47
N VAL A 100 8.01 5.15 19.43
CA VAL A 100 6.56 5.34 19.35
C VAL A 100 6.19 6.20 20.54
N PRO A 101 5.82 7.49 20.37
CA PRO A 101 5.15 8.21 21.44
C PRO A 101 3.84 7.48 21.74
N ALA A 102 3.83 6.69 22.81
CA ALA A 102 2.60 6.32 23.46
C ALA A 102 2.01 7.60 24.08
N THR A 103 0.82 7.96 23.63
CA THR A 103 -0.14 8.70 24.46
C THR A 103 -1.33 7.79 24.73
#